data_AF-A0A7Y2EMU0-F1
#
_entry.id   AF-A0A7Y2EMU0-F1
#
_cell.length_a   1.000
_cell.length_b   1.000
_cell.length_c   1.000
_cell.angle_alpha   90.00
_cell.angle_beta   90.00
_cell.angle_gamma   90.00
#
_symmetry.space_group_name_H-M   'P 1'
#
loop_
_entity.id
_entity.type
_entity.pdbx_description
1 polymer ?
#
loop_
_entity_poly.entity_id
_entity_poly.type
_entity_poly.pdbx_seq_one_letter_code
_entity_poly.pdbx_strand_id
1 'polypeptide(L)' 'MAIKIGTSVGMLHPRYFTEVALAADRLGYESLWMPEHLVFPESMAGSPFAAESDDAHPPVPPETPLYDVFAYLSYLAGQT' A
#
# COMPACT_ATOMS: atom_id res chain seq x y z
N MET A 1 -10.35 -9.37 26.27
CA MET A 1 -10.47 -9.20 24.80
C MET A 1 -9.06 -9.31 24.24
N ALA A 2 -8.81 -10.19 23.27
CA ALA A 2 -7.48 -10.33 22.66
C ALA A 2 -7.28 -9.23 21.59
N ILE A 3 -6.09 -8.64 21.55
CA ILE A 3 -5.71 -7.65 20.53
C ILE A 3 -5.30 -8.41 19.28
N LYS A 4 -5.79 -7.96 18.11
CA LYS A 4 -5.36 -8.43 16.79
C LYS A 4 -4.47 -7.39 16.14
N ILE A 5 -3.42 -7.82 15.46
CA ILE A 5 -2.41 -6.97 14.83
C ILE A 5 -2.41 -7.19 13.32
N GLY A 6 -2.52 -6.10 12.57
CA GLY A 6 -2.40 -6.10 11.11
C GLY A 6 -1.14 -5.39 10.64
N THR A 7 -0.77 -5.62 9.38
CA THR A 7 0.31 -4.90 8.69
C THR A 7 -0.16 -4.37 7.34
N SER A 8 0.57 -3.42 6.75
CA SER A 8 0.30 -2.85 5.42
C SER A 8 1.53 -2.93 4.53
N VAL A 9 1.31 -3.19 3.25
CA VAL A 9 2.37 -3.16 2.22
C VAL A 9 2.43 -1.84 1.45
N GLY A 10 1.52 -0.90 1.73
CA GLY A 10 1.32 0.30 0.90
C GLY A 10 2.51 1.26 0.79
N MET A 11 3.46 1.20 1.73
CA MET A 11 4.66 2.03 1.72
C MET A 11 5.92 1.25 1.31
N LEU A 12 5.76 0.01 0.84
CA LEU A 12 6.87 -0.84 0.43
C LEU A 12 7.01 -0.84 -1.08
N HIS A 13 8.22 -1.11 -1.56
CA HIS A 13 8.41 -1.40 -2.97
C HIS A 13 7.70 -2.73 -3.32
N PRO A 14 6.90 -2.82 -4.42
CA PRO A 14 6.08 -3.99 -4.75
C PRO A 14 6.82 -5.34 -4.76
N ARG A 15 8.11 -5.32 -5.14
CA ARG A 15 8.99 -6.49 -5.09
C ARG A 15 9.03 -7.23 -3.74
N TYR A 16 8.70 -6.55 -2.64
CA TYR A 16 8.74 -7.12 -1.29
C TYR A 16 7.40 -7.64 -0.80
N PHE A 17 6.30 -7.42 -1.54
CA PHE A 17 4.96 -7.73 -1.05
C PHE A 17 4.80 -9.21 -0.68
N THR A 18 5.28 -10.13 -1.53
CA THR A 18 5.20 -11.57 -1.28
C THR A 18 6.06 -11.99 -0.07
N GLU A 19 7.29 -11.49 0.02
CA GLU A 19 8.19 -11.79 1.13
C GLU A 19 7.61 -11.35 2.47
N VAL A 20 7.03 -10.13 2.50
CA VAL A 20 6.41 -9.55 3.69
C VAL A 20 5.11 -10.27 4.04
N ALA A 21 4.28 -10.64 3.07
CA ALA A 21 3.06 -11.41 3.33
C ALA A 21 3.38 -12.77 3.99
N LEU A 22 4.35 -13.50 3.44
CA LEU A 22 4.81 -14.77 4.02
C LEU A 22 5.42 -14.60 5.41
N ALA A 23 6.15 -13.50 5.65
CA ALA A 23 6.69 -13.21 6.97
C ALA A 23 5.61 -12.86 7.98
N ALA A 24 4.62 -12.05 7.58
CA ALA A 24 3.50 -11.65 8.43
C ALA A 24 2.67 -12.86 8.86
N ASP A 25 2.35 -13.76 7.93
CA ASP A 25 1.61 -15.00 8.22
C ASP A 25 2.36 -15.89 9.23
N ARG A 26 3.65 -16.16 8.99
CA ARG A 26 4.49 -16.94 9.92
C ARG A 26 4.59 -16.32 11.31
N LEU A 27 4.55 -14.99 11.41
CA LEU A 27 4.62 -14.25 12.68
C LEU A 27 3.25 -14.12 13.37
N GLY A 28 2.17 -14.58 12.74
CA GLY A 28 0.82 -14.60 13.31
C GLY A 28 0.07 -13.28 13.19
N TYR A 29 0.43 -12.41 12.24
CA TYR A 29 -0.38 -11.22 11.94
C TYR A 29 -1.75 -11.65 11.40
N GLU A 30 -2.84 -11.09 11.94
CA GLU A 30 -4.19 -11.50 11.56
C GLU A 30 -4.72 -10.82 10.29
N SER A 31 -4.04 -9.79 9.77
CA SER A 31 -4.44 -9.14 8.53
C SER A 31 -3.29 -8.44 7.82
N LEU A 32 -3.38 -8.41 6.49
CA LEU A 32 -2.50 -7.64 5.61
C LEU A 32 -3.35 -6.70 4.77
N TRP A 33 -2.91 -5.44 4.65
CA TRP A 33 -3.63 -4.38 3.99
C TRP A 33 -2.83 -3.83 2.81
N MET A 34 -3.53 -3.54 1.71
CA MET A 34 -2.97 -2.92 0.52
C MET A 34 -3.81 -1.69 0.18
N PRO A 35 -3.19 -0.52 -0.09
CA PRO A 35 -3.93 0.66 -0.51
C PRO A 35 -4.54 0.42 -1.89
N GLU A 36 -5.72 0.99 -2.09
CA GLU A 36 -6.46 0.91 -3.35
C GLU A 36 -6.57 2.32 -3.92
N HIS A 37 -6.18 2.44 -5.19
CA HIS A 37 -6.38 3.63 -6.00
C HIS A 37 -6.72 3.16 -7.41
N LEU A 38 -7.84 3.64 -7.96
CA LEU A 38 -8.15 3.45 -9.38
C LEU A 38 -7.34 4.41 -10.26
N VAL A 39 -7.07 5.62 -9.75
CA VAL A 39 -6.29 6.67 -10.42
C VAL A 39 -5.58 7.53 -9.37
N PHE A 40 -4.45 8.11 -9.75
CA PHE A 40 -3.82 9.20 -9.01
C PHE A 40 -4.19 10.55 -9.65
N PRO A 41 -4.41 11.60 -8.85
CA PRO A 41 -4.75 12.91 -9.39
C PRO A 41 -3.52 13.57 -10.02
N GLU A 42 -3.70 14.40 -11.05
CA GLU A 42 -2.63 15.24 -11.63
C GLU A 42 -2.28 16.46 -10.75
N SER A 43 -3.23 16.91 -9.94
CA SER A 43 -3.07 18.05 -9.04
C SER A 43 -3.77 17.79 -7.70
N MET A 44 -3.18 18.28 -6.61
CA MET A 44 -3.73 18.14 -5.26
C MET A 44 -3.43 19.40 -4.46
N ALA A 45 -4.42 19.86 -3.70
CA ALA A 45 -4.30 21.02 -2.83
C ALA A 45 -4.65 20.63 -1.37
N GLY A 46 -4.15 21.40 -0.40
CA GLY A 46 -4.45 21.18 1.01
C GLY A 46 -3.67 20.03 1.67
N SER A 47 -2.56 19.59 1.07
CA SER A 47 -1.68 18.61 1.71
C SER A 47 -1.09 19.18 3.01
N PRO A 48 -1.10 18.45 4.13
CA PRO A 48 -0.38 18.86 5.34
C PRO A 48 1.15 18.85 5.14
N PHE A 49 1.63 18.20 4.07
CA PHE A 49 3.04 18.16 3.66
C PHE A 49 3.37 19.24 2.62
N ALA A 50 2.45 20.16 2.30
CA ALA A 50 2.65 21.20 1.28
C ALA A 50 3.82 22.16 1.58
N ALA A 51 4.30 22.22 2.83
CA ALA A 51 5.44 23.05 3.22
C ALA A 51 6.81 22.43 2.87
N GLU A 52 6.86 21.14 2.53
CA GLU A 52 8.12 20.42 2.27
C GLU A 52 8.48 20.28 0.78
N SER A 53 7.62 20.75 -0.13
CA SER A 53 7.87 20.72 -1.58
C SER A 53 7.45 22.02 -2.26
N ASP A 54 8.35 22.63 -3.03
CA ASP A 54 8.05 23.75 -3.96
C ASP A 54 7.10 23.33 -5.11
N ASP A 55 6.82 22.02 -5.23
CA ASP A 55 6.01 21.45 -6.28
C ASP A 55 4.52 21.43 -5.91
N ALA A 56 3.69 22.01 -6.78
CA ALA A 56 2.23 21.90 -6.76
C ALA A 56 1.72 20.50 -7.17
N HIS A 57 2.58 19.49 -7.13
CA HIS A 57 2.31 18.14 -7.61
C HIS A 57 1.96 17.20 -6.45
N PRO A 58 1.05 16.24 -6.63
CA PRO A 58 0.75 15.23 -5.61
C PRO A 58 1.98 14.41 -5.22
N PRO A 59 2.05 13.88 -3.98
CA PRO A 59 3.20 13.15 -3.47
C PRO A 59 3.47 11.82 -4.21
N VAL A 60 2.50 11.33 -4.96
CA VAL A 60 2.62 10.16 -5.83
C VAL A 60 2.32 10.60 -7.26
N PRO A 61 3.26 10.41 -8.22
CA PRO A 61 3.03 10.77 -9.60
C PRO A 61 1.81 10.07 -10.22
N PRO A 62 0.99 10.76 -11.04
CA PRO A 62 -0.18 10.21 -11.73
C PRO A 62 0.14 8.95 -12.55
N GLU A 63 1.33 8.89 -13.11
CA GLU A 63 1.82 7.83 -13.98
C GLU A 63 2.34 6.61 -13.19
N THR A 64 2.33 6.67 -11.85
CA THR A 64 2.73 5.56 -10.99
C THR A 64 1.88 4.33 -11.32
N PRO A 65 2.49 3.20 -11.73
CA PRO A 65 1.74 1.99 -12.04
C PRO A 65 0.94 1.52 -10.84
N LEU A 66 -0.35 1.25 -11.08
CA LEU A 66 -1.28 0.74 -10.08
C LEU A 66 -1.52 -0.75 -10.30
N TYR A 67 -1.71 -1.47 -9.20
CA TYR A 67 -2.14 -2.86 -9.22
C TYR A 67 -3.63 -2.93 -8.89
N ASP A 68 -4.35 -3.84 -9.56
CA ASP A 68 -5.69 -4.21 -9.11
C ASP A 68 -5.57 -4.91 -7.75
N VAL A 69 -6.08 -4.25 -6.71
CA VAL A 69 -5.90 -4.70 -5.32
C VAL A 69 -6.54 -6.05 -5.07
N PHE A 70 -7.69 -6.33 -5.67
CA PHE A 70 -8.39 -7.60 -5.47
C PHE A 70 -7.63 -8.76 -6.12
N ALA A 71 -7.12 -8.57 -7.33
CA ALA A 71 -6.28 -9.55 -8.01
C ALA A 71 -4.97 -9.78 -7.24
N TYR A 72 -4.32 -8.72 -6.78
CA TYR A 72 -3.04 -8.84 -6.06
C TYR A 72 -3.21 -9.50 -4.69
N LEU A 73 -4.23 -9.13 -3.92
CA LEU A 73 -4.56 -9.80 -2.65
C LEU A 73 -4.96 -11.27 -2.88
N SER A 74 -5.68 -11.58 -3.96
CA SER A 74 -6.00 -12.97 -4.31
C SER A 74 -4.73 -13.78 -4.62
N TYR A 75 -3.76 -13.17 -5.32
CA TYR A 75 -2.46 -13.78 -5.56
C TYR A 75 -1.71 -14.05 -4.25
N LEU A 76 -1.61 -13.06 -3.36
CA LEU A 76 -0.93 -13.19 -2.07
C LEU A 76 -1.59 -14.24 -1.17
N ALA A 77 -2.92 -14.27 -1.13
CA ALA A 77 -3.69 -15.27 -0.38
C ALA A 77 -3.45 -16.70 -0.90
N GLY A 78 -3.07 -16.87 -2.17
CA GLY A 78 -2.65 -18.16 -2.72
C GLY A 78 -1.21 -18.56 -2.36
N GLN A 79 -0.44 -17.67 -1.74
CA GLN A 79 0.95 -17.93 -1.30
C GLN A 79 1.06 -18.22 0.20
N THR A 80 0.16 -17.66 1.01
CA THR A 80 0.16 -17.74 2.49
C THR A 80 -0.76 -18.84 2.99
#